data_AF-A0A832I375-F1
#
_entry.id   AF-A0A832I375-F1
#
_cell.length_a   1.000
_cell.length_b   1.000
_cell.length_c   1.000
_cell.angle_alpha   90.00
_cell.angle_beta   90.00
_cell.angle_gamma   90.00
#
_symmetry.space_group_name_H-M   'P 1'
#
loop_
_entity.id
_entity.type
_entity.pdbx_description
1 polymer ?
#
loop_
_entity_poly.entity_id
_entity_poly.type
_entity_poly.pdbx_seq_one_letter_code
_entity_poly.pdbx_strand_id
1 'polypeptide(L)'
;MKTPKGTELPFLIMERKSLDKTTNTWVVKKNPYLQVAHRLVWFREEHPAWGIETEFLTMEDTGKRAICVARIKDENGRLIATATKQETPTDFPDYIEKAETGAIGRALALCGYGTQYAPELDEGERLADSPITPAKFAPKPASSKPAPNKAVEDFNRTMPEPVKPAGPASVVSREPISRAGKAVKAGLEASV
;
A
#
# COMPACT_ATOMS: atom_id res chain seq x y z
N MET A 1 -9.37 -2.34 -11.40
CA MET A 1 -7.99 -2.87 -11.29
C MET A 1 -8.07 -4.38 -11.09
N LYS A 2 -6.97 -5.13 -11.24
CA LYS A 2 -6.94 -6.55 -10.88
C LYS A 2 -5.82 -6.82 -9.88
N THR A 3 -6.00 -7.81 -9.02
CA THR A 3 -4.93 -8.34 -8.16
C THR A 3 -3.90 -9.10 -9.02
N PRO A 4 -2.71 -9.44 -8.48
CA PRO A 4 -1.76 -10.31 -9.18
C PRO A 4 -2.33 -11.69 -9.57
N LYS A 5 -3.36 -12.17 -8.86
CA LYS A 5 -4.08 -13.42 -9.20
C LYS A 5 -5.24 -13.23 -10.18
N GLY A 6 -5.47 -12.00 -10.66
CA GLY A 6 -6.46 -11.69 -11.69
C GLY A 6 -7.86 -11.34 -11.18
N THR A 7 -8.07 -11.27 -9.86
CA THR A 7 -9.37 -10.91 -9.26
C THR A 7 -9.69 -9.45 -9.52
N GLU A 8 -10.91 -9.17 -9.96
CA GLU A 8 -11.34 -7.80 -10.24
C GLU A 8 -11.60 -7.01 -8.97
N LEU A 9 -10.96 -5.84 -8.89
CA LEU A 9 -11.11 -4.88 -7.81
C LEU A 9 -11.84 -3.65 -8.38
N PRO A 10 -13.17 -3.55 -8.20
CA PRO A 10 -13.93 -2.39 -8.63
C PRO A 10 -13.61 -1.19 -7.74
N PHE A 11 -13.62 -0.01 -8.35
CA PHE A 11 -13.45 1.26 -7.64
C PHE A 11 -14.80 1.93 -7.47
N LEU A 12 -14.97 2.58 -6.32
CA LEU A 12 -16.01 3.58 -6.15
C LEU A 12 -15.47 4.92 -6.65
N ILE A 13 -16.12 5.54 -7.62
CA ILE A 13 -15.73 6.88 -8.09
C ILE A 13 -16.39 7.91 -7.17
N MET A 14 -15.59 8.53 -6.30
CA MET A 14 -16.04 9.61 -5.45
C MET A 14 -15.97 10.92 -6.23
N GLU A 15 -17.06 11.68 -6.27
CA GLU A 15 -17.10 12.98 -6.95
C GLU A 15 -17.11 14.10 -5.91
N ARG A 16 -16.10 14.98 -5.98
CA ARG A 16 -16.06 16.20 -5.17
C ARG A 16 -16.29 17.40 -6.06
N LYS A 17 -17.33 18.18 -5.75
CA LYS A 17 -17.57 19.47 -6.38
C LYS A 17 -16.82 20.56 -5.62
N SER A 18 -16.08 21.39 -6.34
CA SER A 18 -15.46 22.60 -5.81
C SER A 18 -15.75 23.76 -6.75
N LEU A 19 -15.99 24.94 -6.19
CA LEU A 19 -16.15 26.16 -6.96
C LEU A 19 -14.76 26.73 -7.27
N ASP A 20 -14.42 26.87 -8.56
CA ASP A 20 -13.28 27.68 -8.96
C ASP A 20 -13.68 29.16 -8.86
N LYS A 21 -13.07 29.86 -7.90
CA LYS A 21 -13.35 31.28 -7.62
C LYS A 21 -12.91 32.21 -8.75
N THR A 22 -11.99 31.78 -9.61
CA THR A 22 -11.46 32.61 -10.71
C THR A 22 -12.42 32.63 -11.89
N THR A 23 -12.97 31.47 -12.22
CA THR A 23 -13.87 31.29 -13.37
C THR A 23 -15.36 31.25 -12.97
N ASN A 24 -15.66 31.35 -11.68
CA ASN A 24 -16.99 31.20 -11.09
C ASN A 24 -17.73 29.94 -11.59
N THR A 25 -16.99 28.87 -11.85
CA THR A 25 -17.48 27.63 -12.44
C THR A 25 -17.29 26.46 -11.47
N TRP A 26 -18.26 25.55 -11.44
CA TRP A 26 -18.18 24.33 -10.65
C TRP A 26 -17.29 23.30 -11.33
N VAL A 27 -16.22 22.89 -10.66
CA VAL A 27 -15.32 21.82 -11.10
C VAL A 27 -15.66 20.54 -10.34
N VAL A 28 -15.79 19.43 -11.07
CA VAL A 28 -16.01 18.09 -10.48
C VAL A 28 -14.69 17.33 -10.53
N LYS A 29 -14.10 17.05 -9.37
CA LYS A 29 -12.94 16.17 -9.25
C LYS A 29 -13.41 14.75 -8.97
N LYS A 30 -13.03 13.80 -9.82
CA LYS A 30 -13.25 12.37 -9.61
C LYS A 30 -12.05 11.79 -8.87
N ASN A 31 -12.28 11.15 -7.73
CA ASN A 31 -11.25 10.45 -6.98
C ASN A 31 -11.64 8.96 -6.86
N PRO A 32 -10.90 8.05 -7.51
CA PRO A 32 -11.17 6.62 -7.35
C PRO A 32 -10.84 6.18 -5.92
N TYR A 33 -11.80 5.51 -5.29
CA TYR A 33 -11.68 4.94 -3.95
C TYR A 33 -11.73 3.42 -4.03
N LEU A 34 -10.72 2.76 -3.48
CA LEU A 34 -10.73 1.31 -3.31
C LEU A 34 -11.22 0.97 -1.90
N GLN A 35 -12.42 0.41 -1.81
CA GLN A 35 -13.04 0.05 -0.54
C GLN A 35 -12.20 -0.98 0.24
N VAL A 36 -12.31 -0.93 1.56
CA VAL A 36 -11.59 -1.84 2.47
C VAL A 36 -11.88 -3.31 2.17
N ALA A 37 -13.12 -3.66 1.79
CA ALA A 37 -13.48 -5.02 1.39
C ALA A 37 -12.61 -5.54 0.23
N HIS A 38 -12.35 -4.71 -0.78
CA HIS A 38 -11.51 -5.09 -1.92
C HIS A 38 -10.02 -5.14 -1.56
N ARG A 39 -9.56 -4.27 -0.65
CA ARG A 39 -8.20 -4.36 -0.08
C ARG A 39 -8.01 -5.66 0.68
N LEU A 40 -9.03 -6.14 1.41
CA LEU A 40 -9.00 -7.43 2.12
C LEU A 40 -8.93 -8.62 1.18
N VAL A 41 -9.69 -8.61 0.08
CA VAL A 41 -9.60 -9.68 -0.94
C VAL A 41 -8.17 -9.76 -1.49
N TRP A 42 -7.59 -8.63 -1.90
CA TRP A 42 -6.21 -8.59 -2.38
C TRP A 42 -5.22 -9.06 -1.31
N PHE A 43 -5.34 -8.55 -0.07
CA PHE A 43 -4.48 -8.96 1.04
C PHE A 43 -4.54 -10.47 1.30
N ARG A 44 -5.74 -11.07 1.33
CA ARG A 44 -5.92 -12.50 1.59
C ARG A 44 -5.43 -13.39 0.45
N GLU A 45 -5.41 -12.89 -0.77
CA GLU A 45 -4.82 -13.58 -1.89
C GLU A 45 -3.29 -13.72 -1.77
N GLU A 46 -2.59 -12.70 -1.28
CA GLU A 46 -1.13 -12.71 -1.14
C GLU A 46 -0.68 -13.31 0.20
N HIS A 47 -1.41 -13.01 1.27
CA HIS A 47 -1.04 -13.33 2.64
C HIS A 47 -2.17 -14.04 3.39
N PRO A 48 -2.52 -15.29 3.03
CA PRO A 48 -3.64 -16.00 3.63
C PRO A 48 -3.46 -16.25 5.14
N ALA A 49 -2.22 -16.47 5.59
CA ALA A 49 -1.90 -16.79 6.98
C ALA A 49 -1.70 -15.56 7.89
N TRP A 50 -1.68 -14.35 7.35
CA TRP A 50 -1.40 -13.14 8.13
C TRP A 50 -2.60 -12.71 8.98
N GLY A 51 -2.33 -12.13 10.15
CA GLY A 51 -3.33 -11.68 11.10
C GLY A 51 -3.69 -10.21 10.93
N ILE A 52 -4.96 -9.87 11.21
CA ILE A 52 -5.40 -8.50 11.45
C ILE A 52 -6.04 -8.49 12.84
N GLU A 53 -5.51 -7.66 13.73
CA GLU A 53 -6.03 -7.47 15.09
C GLU A 53 -6.52 -6.03 15.24
N THR A 54 -7.71 -5.86 15.83
CA THR A 54 -8.29 -4.55 16.12
C THR A 54 -8.49 -4.38 17.63
N GLU A 55 -8.33 -3.15 18.08
CA GLU A 55 -8.50 -2.76 19.48
C GLU A 55 -9.06 -1.35 19.56
N PHE A 56 -10.11 -1.15 20.36
CA PHE A 56 -10.61 0.19 20.66
C PHE A 56 -9.83 0.79 21.83
N LEU A 57 -9.08 1.86 21.56
CA LEU A 57 -8.40 2.65 22.61
C LEU A 57 -9.37 3.51 23.39
N THR A 58 -10.46 3.92 22.75
CA THR A 58 -11.52 4.71 23.37
C THR A 58 -12.83 4.34 22.72
N MET A 59 -13.77 3.90 23.56
CA MET A 59 -15.16 3.67 23.21
C MET A 59 -16.00 4.36 24.28
N GLU A 60 -16.47 5.57 23.98
CA GLU A 60 -17.36 6.31 24.88
C GLU A 60 -18.81 6.11 24.41
N ASP A 61 -19.58 5.30 25.15
CA ASP A 61 -21.03 5.08 24.89
C ASP A 61 -21.84 6.39 24.90
N THR A 62 -21.28 7.46 25.46
CA THR A 62 -21.88 8.80 25.47
C THR A 62 -21.87 9.49 24.10
N GLY A 63 -21.35 8.84 23.05
CA GLY A 63 -21.40 9.36 21.69
C GLY A 63 -20.44 10.53 21.45
N LYS A 64 -19.23 10.47 21.99
CA LYS A 64 -18.23 11.53 21.72
C LYS A 64 -17.30 11.17 20.57
N ARG A 65 -16.75 9.96 20.57
CA ARG A 65 -15.83 9.45 19.55
C ARG A 65 -15.54 7.97 19.77
N ALA A 66 -15.14 7.30 18.70
CA ALA A 66 -14.52 5.98 18.74
C ALA A 66 -13.11 6.09 18.17
N ILE A 67 -12.12 5.51 18.86
CA ILE A 67 -10.75 5.41 18.39
C ILE A 67 -10.38 3.93 18.30
N CYS A 68 -10.17 3.43 17.09
CA CYS A 68 -9.75 2.07 16.83
C CYS A 68 -8.31 2.05 16.32
N VAL A 69 -7.54 1.05 16.77
CA VAL A 69 -6.22 0.69 16.26
C VAL A 69 -6.32 -0.66 15.57
N ALA A 70 -5.77 -0.76 14.36
CA ALA A 70 -5.60 -2.00 13.64
C ALA A 70 -4.11 -2.34 13.52
N ARG A 71 -3.76 -3.60 13.74
CA ARG A 71 -2.41 -4.15 13.65
C ARG A 71 -2.41 -5.32 12.67
N ILE A 72 -1.53 -5.28 11.68
CA ILE A 72 -1.32 -6.38 10.73
C ILE A 72 -0.06 -7.13 11.16
N LYS A 73 -0.17 -8.45 11.31
CA LYS A 73 0.93 -9.33 11.70
C LYS A 73 1.16 -10.39 10.63
N ASP A 74 2.43 -10.76 10.43
CA ASP A 74 2.75 -11.92 9.58
C ASP A 74 2.39 -13.25 10.26
N GLU A 75 2.63 -14.35 9.55
CA GLU A 75 2.38 -15.72 10.02
C GLU A 75 3.18 -16.11 11.29
N ASN A 76 4.28 -15.42 11.57
CA ASN A 76 5.12 -15.62 12.74
C ASN A 76 4.77 -14.65 13.88
N GLY A 77 3.74 -13.81 13.70
CA GLY A 77 3.32 -12.80 14.67
C GLY A 77 4.13 -11.51 14.64
N ARG A 78 5.04 -11.32 13.67
CA ARG A 78 5.77 -10.05 13.52
C ARG A 78 4.82 -8.94 13.08
N LEU A 79 4.87 -7.81 13.77
CA LEU A 79 4.10 -6.64 13.41
C LEU A 79 4.61 -6.02 12.09
N ILE A 80 3.72 -5.88 11.11
CA ILE A 80 4.01 -5.34 9.78
C ILE A 80 3.53 -3.89 9.65
N ALA A 81 2.30 -3.63 10.07
CA ALA A 81 1.73 -2.29 10.05
C ALA A 81 0.79 -2.06 11.24
N THR A 82 0.74 -0.81 11.69
CA THR A 82 -0.23 -0.35 12.68
C THR A 82 -0.85 0.92 12.17
N ALA A 83 -2.17 1.04 12.27
CA ALA A 83 -2.87 2.28 11.98
C ALA A 83 -3.97 2.57 12.98
N THR A 84 -4.26 3.86 13.15
CA THR A 84 -5.32 4.34 14.03
C THR A 84 -6.33 5.14 13.20
N LYS A 85 -7.60 5.02 13.57
CA LYS A 85 -8.68 5.88 13.05
C LYS A 85 -9.55 6.36 14.20
N GLN A 86 -9.94 7.62 14.09
CA GLN A 86 -10.98 8.22 14.90
C GLN A 86 -12.20 8.52 14.02
N GLU A 87 -13.39 8.30 14.57
CA GLU A 87 -14.67 8.76 14.02
C GLU A 87 -15.55 9.31 15.16
N THR A 88 -16.49 10.18 14.79
CA THR A 88 -17.46 10.76 15.72
C THR A 88 -18.90 10.55 15.23
N PRO A 89 -19.92 10.59 16.10
CA PRO A 89 -21.31 10.46 15.67
C PRO A 89 -21.79 11.57 14.76
N THR A 90 -21.13 12.73 14.79
CA THR A 90 -21.41 13.87 13.90
C THR A 90 -21.04 13.54 12.45
N ASP A 91 -20.00 12.73 12.26
CA ASP A 91 -19.58 12.26 10.93
C ASP A 91 -20.47 11.12 10.45
N PHE A 92 -20.71 10.13 11.32
CA PHE A 92 -21.47 8.92 10.99
C PHE A 92 -22.27 8.40 12.21
N PRO A 93 -23.57 8.06 12.07
CA PRO A 93 -24.31 7.41 13.15
C PRO A 93 -23.69 6.07 13.58
N ASP A 94 -23.09 5.33 12.65
CA ASP A 94 -22.35 4.07 12.83
C ASP A 94 -20.84 4.30 13.01
N TYR A 95 -20.47 5.31 13.79
CA TYR A 95 -19.08 5.76 13.96
C TYR A 95 -18.15 4.69 14.55
N ILE A 96 -18.65 3.76 15.37
CA ILE A 96 -17.83 2.70 15.99
C ILE A 96 -17.33 1.73 14.91
N GLU A 97 -18.25 1.24 14.07
CA GLU A 97 -17.97 0.34 12.95
C GLU A 97 -17.11 1.03 11.88
N LYS A 98 -17.36 2.33 11.66
CA LYS A 98 -16.55 3.16 10.74
C LYS A 98 -15.14 3.37 11.25
N ALA A 99 -14.94 3.57 12.56
CA ALA A 99 -13.60 3.69 13.14
C ALA A 99 -12.81 2.39 12.94
N GLU A 100 -13.41 1.23 13.22
CA GLU A 100 -12.75 -0.06 13.02
C GLU A 100 -12.42 -0.33 11.54
N THR A 101 -13.42 -0.18 10.66
CA THR A 101 -13.23 -0.37 9.22
C THR A 101 -12.16 0.56 8.66
N GLY A 102 -12.16 1.83 9.09
CA GLY A 102 -11.17 2.83 8.68
C GLY A 102 -9.77 2.55 9.21
N ALA A 103 -9.63 2.02 10.44
CA ALA A 103 -8.34 1.61 10.98
C ALA A 103 -7.75 0.44 10.18
N ILE A 104 -8.56 -0.57 9.86
CA ILE A 104 -8.16 -1.69 8.99
C ILE A 104 -7.75 -1.18 7.61
N GLY A 105 -8.57 -0.32 6.99
CA GLY A 105 -8.29 0.27 5.68
C GLY A 105 -6.96 1.02 5.63
N ARG A 106 -6.65 1.78 6.69
CA ARG A 106 -5.37 2.49 6.85
C ARG A 106 -4.20 1.53 7.01
N ALA A 107 -4.32 0.50 7.86
CA ALA A 107 -3.26 -0.47 8.06
C ALA A 107 -2.93 -1.21 6.75
N LEU A 108 -3.96 -1.59 5.98
CA LEU A 108 -3.80 -2.22 4.66
C LEU A 108 -3.14 -1.27 3.65
N ALA A 109 -3.48 0.02 3.66
CA ALA A 109 -2.81 1.01 2.83
C ALA A 109 -1.33 1.18 3.18
N LEU A 110 -0.97 1.10 4.46
CA LEU A 110 0.44 1.11 4.88
C LEU A 110 1.21 -0.12 4.38
N CYS A 111 0.53 -1.27 4.25
CA CYS A 111 1.10 -2.48 3.63
C CYS A 111 1.15 -2.44 2.10
N GLY A 112 0.67 -1.37 1.44
CA GLY A 112 0.67 -1.25 -0.02
C GLY A 112 -0.66 -1.60 -0.71
N TYR A 113 -1.65 -2.09 0.03
CA TYR A 113 -2.93 -2.52 -0.54
C TYR A 113 -3.84 -1.31 -0.79
N GLY A 114 -3.87 -0.84 -2.03
CA GLY A 114 -4.74 0.26 -2.44
C GLY A 114 -4.29 1.64 -1.96
N THR A 115 -3.01 1.81 -1.60
CA THR A 115 -2.42 3.06 -1.09
C THR A 115 -2.64 4.24 -2.03
N GLN A 116 -2.52 4.02 -3.34
CA GLN A 116 -2.78 5.04 -4.37
C GLN A 116 -4.26 5.45 -4.49
N TYR A 117 -5.16 4.75 -3.80
CA TYR A 117 -6.60 5.00 -3.74
C TYR A 117 -7.08 5.22 -2.30
N ALA A 118 -6.15 5.62 -1.42
CA ALA A 118 -6.37 5.92 -0.02
C ALA A 118 -6.54 7.44 0.16
N PRO A 119 -7.76 7.99 0.14
CA PRO A 119 -8.00 9.42 0.32
C PRO A 119 -7.46 9.93 1.66
N GLU A 120 -7.36 9.05 2.65
CA GLU A 120 -6.78 9.32 3.95
C GLU A 120 -5.26 9.55 3.96
N LEU A 121 -4.58 9.33 2.83
CA LEU A 121 -3.16 9.64 2.58
C LEU A 121 -2.99 10.72 1.49
N ASP A 122 -4.08 11.21 0.88
CA ASP A 122 -4.06 12.26 -0.14
C ASP A 122 -3.93 13.62 0.54
N GLU A 123 -2.75 14.22 0.46
CA GLU A 123 -2.46 15.55 1.04
C GLU A 123 -3.15 16.71 0.30
N GLY A 124 -3.73 16.45 -0.89
CA GLY A 124 -4.41 17.46 -1.69
C GLY A 124 -3.56 18.71 -1.91
N GLU A 125 -4.12 19.89 -1.59
CA GLU A 125 -3.40 21.18 -1.67
C GLU A 125 -2.68 21.56 -0.37
N ARG A 126 -2.82 20.75 0.70
CA ARG A 126 -2.12 20.94 1.98
C ARG A 126 -0.86 20.08 1.99
N LEU A 127 0.04 20.31 1.03
CA LEU A 127 1.42 19.87 1.17
C LEU A 127 1.97 20.52 2.45
N ALA A 128 2.52 19.70 3.35
CA ALA A 128 3.03 20.16 4.64
C ALA A 128 3.90 21.43 4.50
N ASP A 129 3.79 22.34 5.47
CA ASP A 129 4.52 23.62 5.58
C ASP A 129 6.04 23.41 5.52
N SER A 130 6.58 23.15 4.33
CA SER A 130 7.97 23.40 4.03
C SER A 130 8.08 24.90 3.82
N PRO A 131 8.92 25.63 4.58
CA PRO A 131 9.16 27.03 4.32
C PRO A 131 9.86 27.15 2.96
N ILE A 132 9.07 27.24 1.90
CA ILE A 132 9.52 27.81 0.63
C ILE A 132 9.77 29.27 0.93
N THR A 133 11.01 29.60 1.27
CA THR A 133 11.50 30.95 1.10
C THR A 133 11.57 31.11 -0.41
N PRO A 134 10.72 31.92 -1.06
CA PRO A 134 10.91 32.21 -2.47
C PRO A 134 12.22 32.97 -2.57
N ALA A 135 13.31 32.26 -2.91
CA ALA A 135 14.52 32.91 -3.35
C ALA A 135 14.09 33.79 -4.52
N LYS A 136 14.17 35.11 -4.34
CA LYS A 136 13.95 36.08 -5.40
C LYS A 136 14.94 35.73 -6.51
N PHE A 137 14.50 34.97 -7.51
CA PHE A 137 15.24 34.82 -8.75
C PHE A 137 15.22 36.20 -9.41
N ALA A 138 16.29 36.96 -9.16
CA ALA A 138 16.59 38.11 -9.99
C ALA A 138 16.85 37.59 -11.41
N PRO A 139 16.20 38.14 -12.45
CA PRO A 139 16.46 37.73 -13.82
C PRO A 139 17.89 38.12 -14.17
N LYS A 140 18.73 37.12 -14.46
CA LYS A 140 20.07 37.35 -15.01
C LYS A 140 19.92 37.80 -16.47
N PRO A 141 20.48 38.95 -16.88
CA PRO A 141 20.32 39.44 -18.25
C PRO A 141 20.99 38.49 -19.25
N ALA A 142 20.29 38.26 -20.36
CA ALA A 142 20.69 37.41 -21.47
C ALA A 142 21.86 38.01 -22.28
N SER A 143 22.88 37.19 -22.53
CA SER A 143 23.83 37.30 -23.64
C SER A 143 24.40 35.89 -23.85
N SER A 144 24.59 35.29 -25.02
CA SER A 144 24.46 35.66 -26.43
C SER A 144 24.26 34.34 -27.24
N LYS A 145 23.86 34.45 -28.52
CA LYS A 145 23.39 33.37 -29.42
C LYS A 145 24.41 32.23 -29.72
N PRO A 146 23.96 31.08 -30.29
CA PRO A 146 24.57 29.76 -30.16
C PRO A 146 25.57 29.39 -31.27
N ALA A 147 26.55 28.53 -30.94
CA ALA A 147 27.38 27.81 -31.91
C ALA A 147 26.83 26.40 -32.16
N PRO A 148 26.91 25.86 -33.40
CA PRO A 148 26.29 24.59 -33.75
C PRO A 148 27.19 23.40 -33.36
N ASN A 149 26.71 22.51 -32.47
CA ASN A 149 27.41 21.25 -32.16
C ASN A 149 26.76 20.08 -32.90
N LYS A 150 27.56 19.47 -33.78
CA LYS A 150 27.31 18.35 -34.70
C LYS A 150 27.18 16.95 -34.03
N ALA A 151 26.63 16.83 -32.82
CA ALA A 151 26.79 15.60 -32.03
C ALA A 151 25.51 15.05 -31.38
N VAL A 152 24.40 14.99 -32.11
CA VAL A 152 23.17 14.31 -31.63
C VAL A 152 22.46 13.43 -32.68
N GLU A 153 23.00 13.26 -33.89
CA GLU A 153 22.43 12.33 -34.89
C GLU A 153 22.83 10.85 -34.67
N ASP A 154 23.77 10.55 -33.78
CA ASP A 154 24.30 9.18 -33.59
C ASP A 154 23.69 8.39 -32.41
N PHE A 155 22.78 8.96 -31.62
CA PHE A 155 22.22 8.27 -30.44
C PHE A 155 21.02 7.34 -30.74
N ASN A 156 20.49 7.37 -31.97
CA ASN A 156 19.28 6.61 -32.34
C ASN A 156 19.56 5.36 -33.19
N ARG A 157 20.78 4.81 -33.15
CA ARG A 157 21.14 3.59 -33.89
C ARG A 157 22.10 2.71 -33.11
N THR A 158 21.62 2.04 -32.07
CA THR A 158 21.99 0.65 -31.69
C THR A 158 21.39 0.33 -30.31
N MET A 159 20.15 -0.14 -30.27
CA MET A 159 19.71 -0.98 -29.16
C MET A 159 20.32 -2.37 -29.33
N PRO A 160 21.05 -2.93 -28.36
CA PRO A 160 21.34 -4.35 -28.35
C PRO A 160 20.06 -5.14 -28.04
N GLU A 161 19.79 -6.18 -28.81
CA GLU A 161 18.65 -7.08 -28.64
C GLU A 161 18.63 -7.78 -27.25
N PRO A 162 17.44 -8.18 -26.76
CA PRO A 162 17.31 -8.88 -25.49
C PRO A 162 17.96 -10.26 -25.53
N VAL A 163 18.89 -10.50 -24.60
CA VAL A 163 19.58 -11.79 -24.44
C VAL A 163 18.59 -12.82 -23.88
N LYS A 164 18.30 -13.87 -24.67
CA LYS A 164 17.51 -15.04 -24.23
C LYS A 164 18.34 -15.86 -23.22
N PRO A 165 17.81 -16.20 -22.03
CA PRO A 165 18.52 -17.11 -21.13
C PRO A 165 18.47 -18.55 -21.66
N ALA A 166 19.64 -19.19 -21.62
CA ALA A 166 19.92 -20.53 -22.10
C ALA A 166 19.22 -21.63 -21.28
N GLY A 167 18.97 -22.76 -21.95
CA GLY A 167 18.38 -23.97 -21.38
C GLY A 167 19.25 -24.66 -20.32
N PRO A 168 18.77 -25.81 -19.79
CA PRO A 168 18.99 -26.23 -18.41
C PRO A 168 20.42 -26.72 -18.15
N ALA A 169 20.99 -26.24 -17.05
CA ALA A 169 22.26 -26.71 -16.52
C ALA A 169 22.15 -28.18 -16.08
N SER A 170 23.15 -28.94 -16.53
CA SER A 170 23.40 -30.35 -16.26
C SER A 170 23.49 -30.69 -14.77
N VAL A 171 22.82 -31.79 -14.43
CA VAL A 171 22.83 -32.51 -13.16
C VAL A 171 24.26 -32.94 -12.79
N VAL A 172 24.77 -32.44 -11.66
CA VAL A 172 25.95 -33.02 -11.00
C VAL A 172 25.47 -33.89 -9.84
N SER A 173 25.60 -35.19 -10.05
CA SER A 173 25.44 -36.28 -9.10
C SER A 173 26.30 -36.09 -7.85
N ARG A 174 25.68 -36.14 -6.66
CA ARG A 174 26.34 -36.47 -5.41
C ARG A 174 25.68 -37.72 -4.83
N GLU A 175 26.49 -38.76 -4.69
CA GLU A 175 26.11 -40.06 -4.11
C GLU A 175 25.74 -39.97 -2.62
N PRO A 176 24.96 -40.94 -2.12
CA PRO A 176 24.29 -40.85 -0.82
C PRO A 176 25.19 -41.23 0.36
N ILE A 177 25.10 -40.47 1.45
CA ILE A 177 25.62 -40.90 2.76
C ILE A 177 24.57 -41.82 3.40
N SER A 178 24.90 -43.10 3.46
CA SER A 178 24.13 -44.14 4.17
C SER A 178 24.61 -44.35 5.61
N ARG A 179 23.70 -44.96 6.39
CA ARG A 179 23.83 -45.55 7.74
C ARG A 179 23.66 -44.61 8.93
N ALA A 180 23.07 -45.03 10.05
CA ALA A 180 22.12 -46.09 10.38
C ALA A 180 21.77 -45.89 11.86
N GLY A 181 20.49 -46.05 12.21
CA GLY A 181 20.03 -46.66 13.46
C GLY A 181 20.33 -45.97 14.80
N LYS A 182 19.27 -45.50 15.45
CA LYS A 182 18.86 -46.11 16.73
C LYS A 182 17.38 -45.88 17.00
N ALA A 183 16.62 -46.97 16.94
CA ALA A 183 15.27 -47.06 17.46
C ALA A 183 15.33 -46.98 19.00
N VAL A 184 14.45 -46.17 19.60
CA VAL A 184 14.14 -46.25 21.04
C VAL A 184 12.72 -46.80 21.16
N LYS A 185 12.64 -48.01 21.71
CA LYS A 185 11.40 -48.67 22.12
C LYS A 185 10.74 -47.85 23.24
N ALA A 186 9.43 -47.65 23.16
CA ALA A 186 8.58 -47.43 24.32
C ALA A 186 7.66 -48.66 24.46
N GLY A 187 8.00 -49.57 25.36
CA GLY A 187 7.04 -50.47 26.01
C GLY A 187 6.42 -49.69 27.18
N LEU A 188 5.09 -49.62 27.25
CA LEU A 188 4.22 -50.51 28.04
C LEU A 188 4.47 -50.33 29.54
N GLU A 189 3.51 -49.74 30.26
CA GLU A 189 2.79 -50.38 31.38
C GLU A 189 1.49 -49.63 31.69
N ALA A 190 0.47 -50.44 31.99
CA ALA A 190 -0.84 -50.07 32.46
C ALA A 190 -0.88 -50.18 34.00
N SER A 191 -1.97 -49.67 34.59
CA SER A 191 -2.43 -49.86 35.97
C SER A 191 -1.82 -48.91 37.02
N VAL A 192 -2.61 -47.96 37.53
CA VAL A 192 -3.46 -48.05 38.73
C VAL A 192 -4.62 -47.07 38.57
#